data_AF-A0A6C0HRE3-F1
#
_entry.id   AF-A0A6C0HRE3-F1
#
_cell.length_a   1.000
_cell.length_b   1.000
_cell.length_c   1.000
_cell.angle_alpha   90.00
_cell.angle_beta   90.00
_cell.angle_gamma   90.00
#
_symmetry.space_group_name_H-M   'P 1'
#
loop_
_entity.id
_entity.type
_entity.pdbx_description
1 polymer ?
#
loop_
_entity_poly.entity_id
_entity_poly.type
_entity_poly.pdbx_seq_one_letter_code
_entity_poly.pdbx_strand_id
1 'polypeptide(L)'
;MASKTRRNVPWRGWKSEKPGAHQKTVMLKKCGKKCFLGTKKSFPICKKNTCKISKKGVYAAYVRAQQYHKRNVSQKAKRLLRKI
;
A
#
# COMPACT_ATOMS: atom_id res chain seq x y z
N MET A 1 24.31 21.23 -0.10
CA MET A 1 23.75 19.86 -0.05
C MET A 1 22.73 19.69 -1.17
N ALA A 2 23.00 18.86 -2.18
CA ALA A 2 22.04 18.63 -3.25
C ALA A 2 20.74 18.04 -2.67
N SER A 3 19.66 18.82 -2.71
CA SER A 3 18.31 18.38 -2.37
C SER A 3 17.99 17.17 -3.25
N LYS A 4 17.98 15.97 -2.66
CA LYS A 4 17.52 14.74 -3.32
C LYS A 4 16.03 14.94 -3.65
N THR A 5 15.74 15.50 -4.82
CA THR A 5 14.38 15.67 -5.33
C THR A 5 13.76 14.28 -5.40
N ARG A 6 12.73 14.05 -4.58
CA ARG A 6 12.01 12.78 -4.58
C ARG A 6 11.39 12.63 -5.98
N ARG A 7 11.82 11.59 -6.71
CA ARG A 7 11.26 11.25 -8.04
C ARG A 7 9.72 11.33 -8.00
N ASN A 8 9.13 11.95 -9.02
CA ASN A 8 7.69 12.10 -9.12
C ASN A 8 7.04 10.75 -9.45
N VAL A 9 6.76 9.96 -8.41
CA VAL A 9 6.19 8.62 -8.54
C VAL A 9 4.68 8.61 -8.24
N PRO A 10 3.89 7.72 -8.86
CA PRO A 10 2.45 7.62 -8.61
C PRO A 10 2.05 7.41 -7.15
N TRP A 11 2.96 6.87 -6.33
CA TRP A 11 2.76 6.67 -4.88
C TRP A 11 3.40 7.76 -4.01
N ARG A 12 3.68 8.95 -4.57
CA ARG A 12 4.25 10.10 -3.84
C ARG A 12 3.32 10.48 -2.69
N GLY A 13 3.91 10.73 -1.51
CA GLY A 13 3.16 11.08 -0.30
C GLY A 13 2.56 9.87 0.44
N TRP A 14 2.64 8.65 -0.10
CA TRP A 14 2.12 7.46 0.57
C TRP A 14 2.74 7.22 1.95
N LYS A 15 3.97 7.67 2.19
CA LYS A 15 4.61 7.59 3.53
C LYS A 15 3.78 8.28 4.63
N SER A 16 3.10 9.38 4.31
CA SER A 16 2.28 10.15 5.26
C SER A 16 0.84 9.65 5.34
N GLU A 17 0.35 9.03 4.27
CA GLU A 17 -1.03 8.48 4.16
C GLU A 17 -1.12 7.01 4.63
N LYS A 18 -0.02 6.25 4.63
CA LYS A 18 0.00 4.84 5.03
C LYS A 18 -0.33 4.69 6.52
N PRO A 19 -1.00 3.59 6.91
CA PRO A 19 -1.19 3.26 8.32
C PRO A 19 0.13 2.90 9.01
N GLY A 20 0.31 3.40 10.23
CA GLY A 20 1.37 3.00 11.17
C GLY A 20 1.17 1.59 11.74
N ALA A 21 2.07 1.11 12.60
CA ALA A 21 2.03 -0.26 13.14
C ALA A 21 0.76 -0.56 13.96
N HIS A 22 0.43 0.32 14.91
CA HIS A 22 -0.80 0.21 15.69
C HIS A 22 -2.04 0.32 14.79
N GLN A 23 -2.07 1.33 13.92
CA GLN A 23 -3.17 1.56 12.98
C GLN A 23 -3.40 0.36 12.05
N LYS A 24 -2.36 -0.31 11.55
CA LYS A 24 -2.52 -1.53 10.73
C LYS A 24 -3.23 -2.63 11.51
N THR A 25 -2.97 -2.76 12.81
CA THR A 25 -3.61 -3.76 13.67
C THR A 25 -5.09 -3.45 13.83
N VAL A 26 -5.42 -2.20 14.14
CA VAL A 26 -6.82 -1.74 14.26
C VAL A 26 -7.55 -1.86 12.93
N MET A 27 -6.93 -1.46 11.82
CA MET A 27 -7.51 -1.56 10.48
C MET A 27 -7.67 -3.01 10.03
N LEU A 28 -6.79 -3.92 10.43
CA LEU A 28 -6.97 -5.35 10.15
C LEU A 28 -8.19 -5.90 10.89
N LYS A 29 -8.46 -5.45 12.13
CA LYS A 29 -9.67 -5.81 12.87
C LYS A 29 -10.94 -5.19 12.26
N LYS A 30 -10.89 -3.90 11.89
CA LYS A 30 -12.06 -3.16 11.37
C LYS A 30 -12.38 -3.42 9.90
N CYS A 31 -11.38 -3.34 9.03
CA CYS A 31 -11.53 -3.43 7.58
C CYS A 31 -11.21 -4.84 7.03
N GLY A 32 -10.58 -5.69 7.84
CA GLY A 32 -10.19 -7.03 7.42
C GLY A 32 -9.14 -7.08 6.32
N LYS A 33 -9.12 -8.20 5.60
CA LYS A 33 -8.17 -8.51 4.51
C LYS A 33 -8.38 -7.66 3.26
N LYS A 34 -9.47 -6.88 3.15
CA LYS A 34 -9.73 -6.02 2.00
C LYS A 34 -8.64 -4.95 1.81
N CYS A 35 -8.07 -4.47 2.91
CA CYS A 35 -7.07 -3.40 2.91
C CYS A 35 -5.61 -3.88 2.86
N PHE A 36 -5.38 -5.19 2.80
CA PHE A 36 -4.05 -5.79 2.87
C PHE A 36 -3.91 -6.87 1.80
N LEU A 37 -2.94 -6.70 0.89
CA LEU A 37 -2.75 -7.65 -0.21
C LEU A 37 -1.82 -8.82 0.13
N GLY A 38 -1.13 -8.78 1.27
CA GLY A 38 -0.28 -9.88 1.73
C GLY A 38 -0.73 -10.52 3.03
N THR A 39 0.18 -11.27 3.65
CA THR A 39 -0.07 -11.94 4.93
C THR A 39 -0.19 -10.93 6.07
N LYS A 40 -1.21 -11.12 6.92
CA LYS A 40 -1.49 -10.31 8.11
C LYS A 40 -1.60 -8.81 7.79
N LYS A 41 -0.60 -8.03 8.21
CA LYS A 41 -0.56 -6.55 8.15
C LYS A 41 0.31 -6.03 7.00
N SER A 42 0.71 -6.93 6.10
CA SER A 42 1.65 -6.65 5.01
C SER A 42 0.95 -6.06 3.81
N PHE A 43 1.64 -5.16 3.10
CA PHE A 43 1.15 -4.48 1.90
C PHE A 43 -0.20 -3.77 2.10
N PRO A 44 -0.25 -2.73 2.95
CA PRO A 44 -1.44 -1.92 3.11
C PRO A 44 -1.76 -1.15 1.82
N ILE A 45 -3.01 -1.18 1.40
CA ILE A 45 -3.52 -0.44 0.22
C ILE A 45 -4.56 0.63 0.57
N CYS A 46 -5.10 0.60 1.79
CA CYS A 46 -6.03 1.61 2.30
C CYS A 46 -5.30 2.73 3.04
N LYS A 47 -5.85 3.94 2.99
CA LYS A 47 -5.31 5.09 3.75
C LYS A 47 -5.53 4.87 5.25
N LYS A 48 -4.63 5.41 6.08
CA LYS A 48 -4.76 5.37 7.55
C LYS A 48 -6.16 5.84 7.99
N ASN A 49 -6.73 5.17 8.99
CA ASN A 49 -8.05 5.43 9.55
C ASN A 49 -9.22 5.31 8.56
N THR A 50 -9.01 4.72 7.37
CA THR A 50 -10.08 4.49 6.40
C THR A 50 -10.06 3.04 5.92
N CYS A 51 -11.22 2.50 5.55
CA CYS A 51 -11.30 1.22 4.84
C CYS A 51 -11.36 1.40 3.31
N LYS A 52 -10.94 2.57 2.80
CA LYS A 52 -11.01 2.93 1.37
C LYS A 52 -9.68 2.66 0.69
N ILE A 53 -9.74 1.92 -0.41
CA ILE A 53 -8.57 1.61 -1.23
C ILE A 53 -8.11 2.89 -1.94
N SER A 54 -6.80 3.14 -1.91
CA SER A 54 -6.19 4.29 -2.57
C SER A 54 -5.30 3.83 -3.71
N LYS A 55 -5.42 4.43 -4.90
CA LYS A 55 -4.53 4.15 -6.06
C LYS A 55 -3.05 4.23 -5.66
N LYS A 56 -2.67 5.24 -4.86
CA LYS A 56 -1.31 5.40 -4.34
C LYS A 56 -0.86 4.22 -3.46
N GLY A 57 -1.77 3.71 -2.63
CA GLY A 57 -1.50 2.58 -1.74
C GLY A 57 -1.32 1.28 -2.52
N VAL A 58 -2.13 1.07 -3.55
CA VAL A 58 -2.00 -0.08 -4.44
C VAL A 58 -0.68 -0.02 -5.23
N TYR A 59 -0.30 1.15 -5.76
CA TYR A 59 1.01 1.34 -6.40
C TYR A 59 2.17 1.08 -5.43
N ALA A 60 2.10 1.62 -4.22
CA ALA A 60 3.13 1.37 -3.22
C ALA A 60 3.25 -0.12 -2.85
N ALA A 61 2.11 -0.81 -2.74
CA ALA A 61 2.07 -2.25 -2.50
C ALA A 61 2.67 -3.04 -3.68
N TYR A 62 2.37 -2.64 -4.92
CA TYR A 62 2.95 -3.24 -6.13
C TYR A 62 4.48 -3.13 -6.14
N VAL A 63 5.01 -1.91 -5.96
CA VAL A 63 6.46 -1.65 -5.97
C VAL A 63 7.16 -2.41 -4.85
N ARG A 64 6.61 -2.38 -3.62
CA ARG A 64 7.18 -3.15 -2.50
C ARG A 64 7.11 -4.65 -2.73
N ALA A 65 6.04 -5.15 -3.34
CA ALA A 65 5.90 -6.57 -3.63
C ALA A 65 6.93 -7.02 -4.67
N GLN A 66 7.25 -6.19 -5.65
CA GLN A 66 8.35 -6.45 -6.58
C GLN A 66 9.71 -6.47 -5.89
N GLN A 67 9.99 -5.49 -5.02
CA GLN A 67 11.24 -5.43 -4.24
C GLN A 67 11.45 -6.67 -3.36
N TYR A 68 10.38 -7.21 -2.77
CA TYR A 68 10.45 -8.41 -1.94
C TYR A 68 10.19 -9.71 -2.71
N HIS A 69 10.23 -9.68 -4.04
CA HIS A 69 9.98 -10.83 -4.92
C HIS A 69 8.66 -11.57 -4.65
N LYS A 70 7.64 -10.88 -4.11
CA LYS A 70 6.30 -11.43 -3.83
C LYS A 70 5.40 -11.32 -5.06
N ARG A 71 5.63 -12.20 -6.05
CA ARG A 71 4.90 -12.24 -7.34
C ARG A 71 3.37 -12.27 -7.17
N ASN A 72 2.85 -13.04 -6.23
CA ASN A 72 1.40 -13.15 -6.01
C ASN A 72 0.78 -11.81 -5.59
N VAL A 73 1.47 -11.05 -4.73
CA VAL A 73 1.01 -9.75 -4.24
C VAL A 73 1.14 -8.69 -5.33
N SER A 74 2.23 -8.69 -6.09
CA SER A 74 2.43 -7.71 -7.18
C SER A 74 1.40 -7.92 -8.29
N GLN A 75 1.12 -9.15 -8.69
CA GLN A 75 0.07 -9.45 -9.68
C GLN A 75 -1.32 -9.00 -9.17
N LYS A 76 -1.65 -9.28 -7.91
CA LYS A 76 -2.92 -8.85 -7.31
C LYS A 76 -3.05 -7.33 -7.27
N ALA A 77 -1.98 -6.62 -6.90
CA ALA A 77 -1.94 -5.16 -6.92
C ALA A 77 -2.09 -4.61 -8.34
N LYS A 78 -1.43 -5.20 -9.34
CA LYS A 78 -1.54 -4.81 -10.76
C LYS A 78 -2.98 -4.98 -11.28
N ARG A 79 -3.66 -6.07 -10.93
CA ARG A 79 -5.08 -6.28 -11.26
C ARG A 79 -5.98 -5.23 -10.61
N LEU A 80 -5.73 -4.90 -9.34
CA LEU A 80 -6.46 -3.84 -8.63
C LEU A 80 -6.25 -2.47 -9.26
N LEU A 81 -5.02 -2.12 -9.68
CA LEU A 81 -4.75 -0.86 -10.37
C LEU A 81 -5.51 -0.71 -11.69
N ARG A 82 -5.78 -1.82 -12.39
CA ARG A 82 -6.60 -1.80 -13.63
C ARG A 82 -8.09 -1.61 -13.36
N LYS A 83 -8.55 -1.91 -12.15
CA LYS A 83 -9.98 -1.85 -11.77
C LYS A 83 -10.38 -0.55 -11.07
N ILE A 84 -9.43 0.29 -10.65
CA ILE A 84 -9.66 1.49 -9.84
C ILE A 84 -9.20 2.72 -10.63
#